data_AF-A0A8H3D8X3-F1
#
_entry.id   AF-A0A8H3D8X3-F1
#
_cell.length_a   1.000
_cell.length_b   1.000
_cell.length_c   1.000
_cell.angle_alpha   90.00
_cell.angle_beta   90.00
_cell.angle_gamma   90.00
#
_symmetry.space_group_name_H-M   'P 1'
#
loop_
_entity.id
_entity.type
_entity.pdbx_description
1 polymer ?
#
loop_
_entity_poly.entity_id
_entity_poly.type
_entity_poly.pdbx_seq_one_letter_code
_entity_poly.pdbx_strand_id
1 'polypeptide(L)'
;FRRIRSIQKQIEQIRSTPLPDASENKRKGGSFVIDERDGIDSSDKHAHNHIDSSPHRAIEPASSAFITFRRWEDARRASRTLLHRPGRPLTCLLVMAPQSTDLDWERLVKGKFAAQFVRDWLVAVAIWFFQIFWIFPISFITTLISIKSLEVAIHPLHDFFERHDQARNLLTGLIPTLLVAGLGILIPVILFVIGRKGQTEMTFSGLHNGILIRYYKWLILNIVIFFCM
;
A
#
# COMPACT_ATOMS: atom_id res chain seq x y z
N PHE A 1 1.18 22.60 60.64
CA PHE A 1 1.03 21.13 60.78
C PHE A 1 -0.40 20.60 60.99
N ARG A 2 -1.36 21.32 61.62
CA ARG A 2 -2.75 20.82 61.76
C ARG A 2 -3.58 20.84 60.46
N ARG A 3 -3.38 21.84 59.58
CA ARG A 3 -4.08 21.99 58.28
C ARG A 3 -3.80 20.88 57.27
N ILE A 4 -2.58 20.35 57.24
CA ILE A 4 -2.20 19.30 56.27
C ILE A 4 -2.87 17.96 56.63
N ARG A 5 -3.08 17.71 57.93
CA ARG A 5 -3.72 16.49 58.41
C ARG A 5 -5.23 16.45 58.16
N SER A 6 -5.90 17.61 58.08
CA SER A 6 -7.33 17.66 57.73
C SER A 6 -7.56 17.43 56.23
N ILE A 7 -6.64 17.89 55.38
CA ILE A 7 -6.73 17.69 53.93
C ILE A 7 -6.53 16.21 53.57
N GLN A 8 -5.59 15.53 54.21
CA GLN A 8 -5.39 14.08 54.02
C GLN A 8 -6.64 13.26 54.41
N LYS A 9 -7.30 13.61 55.51
CA LYS A 9 -8.55 12.96 55.93
C LYS A 9 -9.70 13.17 54.95
N GLN A 10 -9.82 14.37 54.34
CA GLN A 10 -10.84 14.61 53.32
C GLN A 10 -10.58 13.82 52.04
N ILE A 11 -9.32 13.64 51.64
CA ILE A 11 -8.97 12.88 50.44
C ILE A 11 -9.28 11.38 50.62
N GLU A 12 -9.02 10.81 51.80
CA GLU A 12 -9.40 9.42 52.10
C GLU A 12 -10.92 9.22 52.12
N GLN A 13 -11.68 10.21 52.59
CA GLN A 13 -13.15 10.16 52.65
C GLN A 13 -13.80 10.25 51.24
N ILE A 14 -13.18 10.98 50.31
CA ILE A 14 -13.60 11.04 48.90
C ILE A 14 -13.21 9.76 48.15
N ARG A 15 -12.14 9.08 48.58
CA ARG A 15 -11.69 7.81 47.95
C ARG A 15 -12.55 6.61 48.33
N SER A 16 -13.15 6.61 49.52
CA SER A 16 -13.96 5.50 50.04
C SER A 16 -15.44 5.59 49.71
N THR A 17 -15.90 6.69 49.10
CA THR A 17 -17.28 6.83 48.64
C THR A 17 -17.42 6.19 47.26
N PRO A 18 -18.29 5.18 47.07
CA PRO A 18 -18.57 4.63 45.74
C PRO A 18 -19.18 5.74 44.87
N LEU A 19 -18.64 5.92 43.66
CA LEU A 19 -19.16 6.90 42.71
C LEU A 19 -20.64 6.61 42.43
N PRO A 20 -21.51 7.62 42.46
CA PRO A 20 -22.88 7.43 42.01
C PRO A 20 -22.85 7.04 40.52
N ASP A 21 -23.43 5.89 40.20
CA ASP A 21 -23.58 5.42 38.82
C ASP A 21 -24.32 6.48 38.00
N ALA A 22 -23.59 7.14 37.10
CA ALA A 22 -24.11 8.19 36.22
C ALA A 22 -25.06 7.67 35.11
N SER A 23 -25.62 6.47 35.28
CA SER A 23 -26.45 5.77 34.30
C SER A 23 -27.96 5.82 34.63
N GLU A 24 -28.33 6.03 35.89
CA GLU A 24 -29.74 5.88 36.33
C GLU A 24 -30.54 7.20 36.35
N ASN A 25 -30.24 8.15 35.47
CA ASN A 25 -31.07 9.37 35.37
C ASN A 25 -31.24 9.87 33.93
N LYS A 26 -31.73 9.00 33.04
CA LYS A 26 -32.26 9.42 31.73
C LYS A 26 -33.39 8.55 31.21
N ARG A 27 -34.38 8.26 32.06
CA ARG A 27 -35.68 7.71 31.63
C ARG A 27 -36.81 8.57 32.17
N LYS A 28 -37.01 9.74 31.57
CA LYS A 28 -38.29 10.47 31.51
C LYS A 28 -38.10 11.71 30.64
N GLY A 29 -38.47 11.56 29.37
CA GLY A 29 -38.37 12.60 28.37
C GLY A 29 -38.73 12.01 27.02
N GLY A 30 -40.02 11.67 26.85
CA GLY A 30 -40.55 11.33 25.54
C GLY A 30 -40.49 12.55 24.65
N SER A 31 -39.71 12.46 23.57
CA SER A 31 -39.89 13.27 22.38
C SER A 31 -39.42 12.44 21.18
N PHE A 32 -40.41 11.98 20.43
CA PHE A 32 -40.45 11.82 18.99
C PHE A 32 -39.15 12.19 18.24
N VAL A 33 -38.25 11.23 18.11
CA VAL A 33 -37.18 11.23 17.10
C VAL A 33 -37.37 9.93 16.33
N ILE A 34 -37.83 10.09 15.10
CA ILE A 34 -38.21 9.03 14.16
C ILE A 34 -36.95 8.24 13.75
N ASP A 35 -36.97 6.93 14.03
CA ASP A 35 -36.63 5.83 13.10
C ASP A 35 -35.30 5.88 12.33
N GLU A 36 -34.18 6.23 12.98
CA GLU A 36 -32.84 5.99 12.40
C GLU A 36 -31.83 5.38 13.41
N ARG A 37 -32.15 5.42 14.70
CA ARG A 37 -31.34 4.77 15.76
C ARG A 37 -31.52 3.26 15.83
N ASP A 38 -32.69 2.76 15.47
CA ASP A 38 -33.03 1.34 15.68
C ASP A 38 -32.37 0.44 14.61
N GLY A 39 -32.12 0.98 13.41
CA GLY A 39 -31.32 0.33 12.36
C GLY A 39 -29.83 0.26 12.69
N ILE A 40 -29.27 1.30 13.32
CA ILE A 40 -27.88 1.33 13.75
C ILE A 40 -27.68 0.40 14.95
N ASP A 41 -28.58 0.44 15.94
CA ASP A 41 -28.51 -0.39 17.16
C ASP A 41 -28.71 -1.90 16.86
N SER A 42 -29.55 -2.24 15.88
CA SER A 42 -29.71 -3.64 15.44
C SER A 42 -28.51 -4.14 14.64
N SER A 43 -27.92 -3.31 13.78
CA SER A 43 -26.69 -3.64 13.05
C SER A 43 -25.49 -3.78 13.99
N ASP A 44 -25.36 -2.89 14.97
CA ASP A 44 -24.32 -2.94 16.01
C ASP A 44 -24.47 -4.16 16.92
N LYS A 45 -25.70 -4.54 17.30
CA LYS A 45 -25.98 -5.79 18.05
C LYS A 45 -25.67 -7.04 17.25
N HIS A 46 -25.98 -7.05 15.95
CA HIS A 46 -25.66 -8.18 15.08
C HIS A 46 -24.15 -8.33 14.88
N ALA A 47 -23.42 -7.21 14.79
CA ALA A 47 -21.96 -7.19 14.74
C ALA A 47 -21.32 -7.60 16.09
N HIS A 48 -21.85 -7.12 17.23
CA HIS A 48 -21.36 -7.50 18.56
C HIS A 48 -21.55 -9.00 18.85
N ASN A 49 -22.72 -9.56 18.52
CA ASN A 49 -22.97 -10.99 18.71
C ASN A 49 -22.05 -11.87 17.85
N HIS A 50 -21.57 -11.39 16.70
CA HIS A 50 -20.64 -12.13 15.85
C HIS A 50 -19.18 -12.05 16.36
N ILE A 51 -18.84 -11.04 17.18
CA ILE A 51 -17.52 -10.89 17.79
C ILE A 51 -17.42 -11.77 19.04
N ASP A 52 -18.46 -11.78 19.87
CA ASP A 52 -18.46 -12.43 21.19
C ASP A 52 -18.68 -13.96 21.13
N SER A 53 -19.23 -14.48 20.02
CA SER A 53 -19.41 -15.92 19.82
C SER A 53 -18.15 -16.64 19.30
N SER A 54 -17.02 -15.94 19.15
CA SER A 54 -15.76 -16.56 18.76
C SER A 54 -15.28 -17.41 19.95
N PRO A 55 -15.31 -18.76 19.89
CA PRO A 55 -14.76 -19.57 20.97
C PRO A 55 -13.31 -19.14 21.18
N HIS A 56 -12.81 -19.16 22.42
CA HIS A 56 -11.42 -18.89 22.79
C HIS A 56 -10.45 -19.77 21.99
N ARG A 57 -10.25 -19.43 20.72
CA ARG A 57 -9.36 -20.09 19.80
C ARG A 57 -7.98 -19.64 20.24
N ALA A 58 -7.10 -20.59 20.53
CA ALA A 58 -5.71 -20.29 20.81
C ALA A 58 -5.17 -19.43 19.68
N ILE A 59 -4.94 -18.15 19.98
CA ILE A 59 -4.44 -17.17 19.01
C ILE A 59 -2.99 -17.56 18.74
N GLU A 60 -2.69 -17.98 17.52
CA GLU A 60 -1.31 -18.31 17.14
C GLU A 60 -0.49 -17.01 17.24
N PRO A 61 0.58 -16.98 18.08
CA PRO A 61 1.36 -15.78 18.25
C PRO A 61 2.05 -15.42 16.92
N ALA A 62 1.88 -14.18 16.48
CA ALA A 62 2.58 -13.67 15.32
C ALA A 62 4.09 -13.66 15.55
N SER A 63 4.87 -13.92 14.50
CA SER A 63 6.33 -13.84 14.55
C SER A 63 6.88 -12.39 14.62
N SER A 64 6.00 -11.39 14.65
CA SER A 64 6.33 -9.96 14.65
C SER A 64 5.72 -9.27 15.88
N ALA A 65 6.41 -8.23 16.39
CA ALA A 65 5.97 -7.48 17.57
C ALA A 65 6.38 -5.99 17.46
N PHE A 66 5.57 -5.11 18.05
CA PHE A 66 5.89 -3.69 18.19
C PHE A 66 6.46 -3.42 19.58
N ILE A 67 7.55 -2.66 19.61
CA ILE A 67 8.21 -2.26 20.85
C ILE A 67 8.16 -0.74 20.92
N THR A 68 7.56 -0.22 21.99
CA THR A 68 7.54 1.22 22.25
C THR A 68 8.56 1.58 23.32
N PHE A 69 9.24 2.70 23.14
CA PHE A 69 10.21 3.22 24.09
C PHE A 69 9.68 4.51 24.71
N ARG A 70 10.09 4.79 25.95
CA ARG A 70 9.72 6.04 26.63
C ARG A 70 10.32 7.27 25.94
N ARG A 71 11.50 7.14 25.33
CA ARG A 71 12.20 8.21 24.60
C ARG A 71 12.49 7.77 23.16
N TRP A 72 12.40 8.71 22.23
CA TRP A 72 12.67 8.46 20.80
C TRP A 72 14.15 8.14 20.53
N GLU A 73 15.06 8.71 21.32
CA GLU A 73 16.50 8.48 21.26
C GLU A 73 16.84 7.01 21.53
N ASP A 74 16.20 6.42 22.53
CA ASP A 74 16.39 5.02 22.91
C ASP A 74 15.91 4.08 21.81
N ALA A 75 14.77 4.39 21.18
CA ALA A 75 14.26 3.64 20.03
C ALA A 75 15.25 3.67 18.85
N ARG A 76 15.81 4.85 18.55
CA ARG A 76 16.79 5.03 17.46
C ARG A 76 18.13 4.37 17.75
N ARG A 77 18.55 4.38 19.01
CA ARG A 77 19.76 3.67 19.45
C ARG A 77 19.56 2.17 19.39
N ALA A 78 18.43 1.67 19.89
CA ALA A 78 18.09 0.25 19.86
C ALA A 78 18.03 -0.31 18.44
N SER A 79 17.36 0.39 17.51
CA SER A 79 17.26 -0.07 16.12
C SER A 79 18.63 -0.18 15.43
N ARG A 80 19.55 0.77 15.70
CA ARG A 80 20.91 0.74 15.15
C ARG A 80 21.79 -0.31 15.81
N THR A 81 21.78 -0.41 17.13
CA THR A 81 22.70 -1.31 17.84
C THR A 81 22.31 -2.78 17.67
N LEU A 82 21.02 -3.11 17.69
CA LEU A 82 20.56 -4.50 17.58
C LEU A 82 20.70 -5.07 16.17
N LEU A 83 20.61 -4.22 15.14
CA LEU A 83 20.82 -4.63 13.75
C LEU A 83 22.25 -5.15 13.48
N HIS A 84 23.23 -4.68 14.24
CA HIS A 84 24.66 -4.98 14.03
C HIS A 84 25.19 -6.09 14.93
N ARG A 85 24.34 -6.87 15.60
CA ARG A 85 24.79 -7.94 16.51
C ARG A 85 25.45 -9.08 15.70
N PRO A 86 26.75 -9.38 15.92
CA PRO A 86 27.42 -10.47 15.23
C PRO A 86 26.88 -11.83 15.73
N GLY A 87 26.56 -12.73 14.80
CA GLY A 87 26.23 -14.12 15.10
C GLY A 87 24.96 -14.65 14.44
N ARG A 88 23.90 -13.82 14.29
CA ARG A 88 22.63 -14.21 13.63
C ARG A 88 21.84 -13.01 13.05
N PRO A 89 22.23 -12.46 11.89
CA PRO A 89 21.58 -11.28 11.31
C PRO A 89 20.13 -11.50 10.85
N LEU A 90 19.69 -12.76 10.73
CA LEU A 90 18.37 -13.13 10.17
C LEU A 90 17.33 -13.51 11.24
N THR A 91 17.70 -13.56 12.53
CA THR A 91 16.78 -14.01 13.59
C THR A 91 15.89 -12.90 14.14
N CYS A 92 16.30 -11.63 13.99
CA CYS A 92 15.52 -10.48 14.43
C CYS A 92 15.77 -9.30 13.49
N LEU A 93 14.82 -9.05 12.59
CA LEU A 93 14.84 -7.90 11.69
C LEU A 93 14.09 -6.75 12.37
N LEU A 94 14.81 -5.68 12.68
CA LEU A 94 14.28 -4.48 13.32
C LEU A 94 14.23 -3.33 12.32
N VAL A 95 13.04 -2.78 12.11
CA VAL A 95 12.81 -1.58 11.32
C VAL A 95 12.09 -0.57 12.19
N MET A 96 12.29 0.72 11.92
CA MET A 96 11.46 1.76 12.51
C MET A 96 10.00 1.50 12.15
N ALA A 97 9.12 1.51 13.15
CA ALA A 97 7.70 1.27 12.92
C ALA A 97 7.17 2.30 11.91
N PRO A 98 6.62 1.86 10.77
CA PRO A 98 5.98 2.76 9.83
C PRO A 98 4.60 3.14 10.35
N GLN A 99 3.92 4.04 9.63
CA GLN A 99 2.59 4.48 10.02
C GLN A 99 1.60 3.30 10.05
N SER A 100 0.74 3.24 11.06
CA SER A 100 -0.20 2.13 11.27
C SER A 100 -1.18 1.91 10.11
N THR A 101 -1.50 2.98 9.36
CA THR A 101 -2.36 2.93 8.17
C THR A 101 -1.66 2.40 6.92
N ASP A 102 -0.33 2.43 6.90
CA ASP A 102 0.50 1.97 5.77
C ASP A 102 0.81 0.46 5.87
N LEU A 103 0.34 -0.19 6.93
CA LEU A 103 0.75 -1.52 7.34
C LEU A 103 -0.27 -2.59 6.91
N ASP A 104 0.19 -3.63 6.23
CA ASP A 104 -0.66 -4.78 5.86
C ASP A 104 -0.64 -5.83 6.98
N TRP A 105 -1.64 -5.77 7.86
CA TRP A 105 -1.78 -6.65 9.03
C TRP A 105 -1.84 -8.13 8.68
N GLU A 106 -2.44 -8.50 7.54
CA GLU A 106 -2.55 -9.90 7.13
C GLU A 106 -1.17 -10.48 6.78
N ARG A 107 -0.30 -9.66 6.17
CA ARG A 107 1.06 -10.06 5.79
C ARG A 107 2.01 -10.10 6.98
N LEU A 108 1.86 -9.19 7.94
CA LEU A 108 2.68 -9.15 9.16
C LEU A 108 2.57 -10.42 10.01
N VAL A 109 1.37 -10.98 10.09
CA VAL A 109 1.07 -12.15 10.94
C VAL A 109 1.59 -13.44 10.28
N LYS A 110 1.61 -13.52 8.95
CA LYS A 110 1.97 -14.73 8.17
C LYS A 110 3.47 -14.96 7.97
N GLY A 111 4.35 -14.12 8.53
CA GLY A 111 5.78 -14.10 8.23
C GLY A 111 6.52 -15.42 8.48
N LYS A 112 6.77 -16.20 7.41
CA LYS A 112 7.72 -17.33 7.38
C LYS A 112 8.91 -16.97 6.48
N PHE A 113 9.98 -16.48 7.10
CA PHE A 113 11.15 -15.84 6.46
C PHE A 113 11.79 -16.61 5.30
N ALA A 114 11.84 -17.95 5.35
CA ALA A 114 12.56 -18.73 4.33
C ALA A 114 11.82 -18.81 2.98
N ALA A 115 10.49 -18.92 2.99
CA ALA A 115 9.68 -18.98 1.77
C ALA A 115 9.57 -17.60 1.09
N GLN A 116 9.88 -16.53 1.81
CA GLN A 116 9.77 -15.15 1.34
C GLN A 116 10.81 -14.84 0.26
N PHE A 117 12.07 -15.23 0.48
CA PHE A 117 13.16 -14.95 -0.47
C PHE A 117 12.94 -15.61 -1.84
N VAL A 118 12.45 -16.86 -1.86
CA VAL A 118 12.16 -17.59 -3.11
C VAL A 118 11.00 -16.92 -3.87
N ARG A 119 9.95 -16.50 -3.14
CA ARG A 119 8.81 -15.81 -3.75
C ARG A 119 9.23 -14.45 -4.32
N ASP A 120 9.99 -13.67 -3.57
CA ASP A 120 10.47 -12.36 -4.02
C ASP A 120 11.39 -12.51 -5.25
N TRP A 121 12.26 -13.52 -5.26
CA TRP A 121 13.12 -13.82 -6.41
C TRP A 121 12.31 -14.24 -7.64
N LEU A 122 11.33 -15.14 -7.48
CA LEU A 122 10.46 -15.57 -8.57
C LEU A 122 9.67 -14.40 -9.16
N VAL A 123 9.16 -13.49 -8.31
CA VAL A 123 8.44 -12.29 -8.73
C VAL A 123 9.38 -11.33 -9.44
N ALA A 124 10.61 -11.15 -8.96
CA ALA A 124 11.60 -10.32 -9.62
C ALA A 124 11.93 -10.84 -11.02
N VAL A 125 12.13 -12.15 -11.16
CA VAL A 125 12.38 -12.82 -12.45
C VAL A 125 11.18 -12.68 -13.39
N ALA A 126 9.96 -12.91 -12.89
CA ALA A 126 8.74 -12.74 -13.67
C ALA A 126 8.56 -11.31 -14.20
N ILE A 127 8.85 -10.31 -13.36
CA ILE A 127 8.81 -8.89 -13.77
C ILE A 127 9.87 -8.61 -14.84
N TRP A 128 11.07 -9.15 -14.70
CA TRP A 128 12.14 -9.00 -15.69
C TRP A 128 11.75 -9.59 -17.05
N PHE A 129 11.21 -10.81 -17.05
CA PHE A 129 10.72 -11.46 -18.27
C PHE A 129 9.56 -10.69 -18.90
N PHE A 130 8.59 -10.26 -18.09
CA PHE A 130 7.51 -9.40 -18.55
C PHE A 130 8.06 -8.14 -19.22
N GLN A 131 9.14 -7.58 -18.68
CA GLN A 131 9.70 -6.35 -19.21
C GLN A 131 10.33 -6.50 -20.60
N ILE A 132 11.03 -7.62 -20.82
CA ILE A 132 11.59 -7.99 -22.12
C ILE A 132 10.46 -8.35 -23.10
N PHE A 133 9.49 -9.15 -22.64
CA PHE A 133 8.34 -9.54 -23.43
C PHE A 133 7.54 -8.33 -23.92
N TRP A 134 7.46 -7.26 -23.13
CA TRP A 134 6.74 -6.04 -23.48
C TRP A 134 7.36 -5.24 -24.63
N ILE A 135 8.60 -5.52 -25.02
CA ILE A 135 9.23 -4.88 -26.18
C ILE A 135 8.54 -5.34 -27.48
N PHE A 136 8.18 -6.62 -27.57
CA PHE A 136 7.50 -7.19 -28.74
C PHE A 136 6.18 -6.50 -29.12
N PRO A 137 5.19 -6.32 -28.21
CA PRO A 137 3.95 -5.65 -28.54
C PRO A 137 4.18 -4.17 -28.88
N ILE A 138 5.15 -3.49 -28.24
CA ILE A 138 5.50 -2.11 -28.61
C ILE A 138 6.02 -2.07 -30.05
N SER A 139 7.03 -2.87 -30.38
CA SER A 139 7.59 -2.93 -31.74
C SER A 139 6.54 -3.31 -32.78
N PHE A 140 5.65 -4.25 -32.44
CA PHE A 140 4.55 -4.66 -33.32
C PHE A 140 3.59 -3.48 -33.58
N ILE A 141 3.11 -2.80 -32.55
CA ILE A 141 2.17 -1.68 -32.76
C ILE A 141 2.88 -0.51 -33.47
N THR A 142 4.12 -0.18 -33.11
CA THR A 142 4.89 0.88 -33.76
C THR A 142 5.11 0.61 -35.26
N THR A 143 5.42 -0.63 -35.63
CA THR A 143 5.55 -1.02 -37.05
C THR A 143 4.20 -1.04 -37.76
N LEU A 144 3.15 -1.54 -37.11
CA LEU A 144 1.79 -1.58 -37.66
C LEU A 144 1.23 -0.18 -37.94
N ILE A 145 1.51 0.80 -37.06
CA ILE A 145 0.98 2.17 -37.15
C ILE A 145 1.79 3.09 -38.09
N SER A 146 2.91 2.60 -38.63
CA SER A 146 3.77 3.38 -39.53
C SER A 146 2.96 3.99 -40.68
N ILE A 147 3.36 5.18 -41.15
CA ILE A 147 2.60 6.03 -42.09
C ILE A 147 2.13 5.26 -43.32
N LYS A 148 2.92 4.32 -43.82
CA LYS A 148 2.53 3.48 -44.96
C LYS A 148 1.27 2.66 -44.68
N SER A 149 1.13 2.12 -43.47
CA SER A 149 -0.08 1.43 -43.03
C SER A 149 -1.25 2.39 -42.83
N LEU A 150 -0.98 3.63 -42.40
CA LEU A 150 -2.02 4.64 -42.16
C LEU A 150 -2.57 5.23 -43.47
N GLU A 151 -1.71 5.47 -44.46
CA GLU A 151 -2.07 5.88 -45.82
C GLU A 151 -2.94 4.81 -46.51
N VAL A 152 -2.67 3.53 -46.27
CA VAL A 152 -3.46 2.41 -46.79
C VAL A 152 -4.77 2.20 -46.02
N ALA A 153 -4.78 2.39 -44.70
CA ALA A 153 -5.96 2.17 -43.87
C ALA A 153 -6.98 3.32 -43.97
N ILE A 154 -6.55 4.54 -44.26
CA ILE A 154 -7.41 5.74 -44.25
C ILE A 154 -7.14 6.58 -45.51
N HIS A 155 -7.78 6.20 -46.62
CA HIS A 155 -7.72 6.92 -47.91
C HIS A 155 -7.93 8.45 -47.83
N PRO A 156 -8.86 9.02 -47.02
CA PRO A 156 -9.03 10.48 -46.97
C PRO A 156 -7.92 11.21 -46.21
N LEU A 157 -7.08 10.51 -45.42
CA LEU A 157 -5.91 11.11 -44.77
C LEU A 157 -4.74 11.27 -45.75
N HIS A 158 -4.67 10.44 -46.79
CA HIS A 158 -3.65 10.54 -47.84
C HIS A 158 -3.70 11.89 -48.55
N ASP A 159 -4.89 12.31 -49.02
CA ASP A 159 -5.10 13.60 -49.70
C ASP A 159 -4.80 14.81 -48.79
N PHE A 160 -4.94 14.63 -47.46
CA PHE A 160 -4.62 15.68 -46.49
C PHE A 160 -3.11 15.79 -46.26
N PHE A 161 -2.40 14.66 -46.20
CA PHE A 161 -0.94 14.63 -46.04
C PHE A 161 -0.20 15.09 -47.30
N GLU A 162 -0.72 14.82 -48.50
CA GLU A 162 -0.15 15.36 -49.76
C GLU A 162 -0.21 16.89 -49.82
N ARG A 163 -1.19 17.53 -49.16
CA ARG A 163 -1.32 18.99 -49.14
C ARG A 163 -0.46 19.66 -48.06
N HIS A 164 -0.05 18.93 -47.02
CA HIS A 164 0.66 19.47 -45.87
C HIS A 164 1.82 18.57 -45.43
N ASP A 165 2.95 18.63 -46.16
CA ASP A 165 4.16 17.86 -45.84
C ASP A 165 4.71 18.15 -44.42
N GLN A 166 4.52 19.36 -43.91
CA GLN A 166 4.91 19.70 -42.54
C GLN A 166 4.10 18.92 -41.49
N ALA A 167 2.79 18.78 -41.69
CA ALA A 167 1.92 18.03 -40.79
C ALA A 167 2.25 16.53 -40.86
N ARG A 168 2.55 16.02 -42.06
CA ARG A 168 3.00 14.64 -42.26
C ARG A 168 4.23 14.34 -41.41
N ASN A 169 5.29 15.14 -41.54
CA ASN A 169 6.55 14.95 -40.81
C ASN A 169 6.38 15.03 -39.28
N LEU A 170 5.49 15.90 -38.79
CA LEU A 170 5.18 15.97 -37.37
C LEU A 170 4.46 14.72 -36.88
N LEU A 171 3.42 14.26 -37.60
CA LEU A 171 2.68 13.05 -37.21
C LEU A 171 3.55 11.79 -37.29
N THR A 172 4.48 11.72 -38.24
CA THR A 172 5.49 10.66 -38.36
C THR A 172 6.26 10.43 -37.06
N GLY A 173 6.72 11.52 -36.42
CA GLY A 173 7.49 11.43 -35.17
C GLY A 173 6.61 11.36 -33.93
N LEU A 174 5.46 12.05 -33.95
CA LEU A 174 4.58 12.16 -32.78
C LEU A 174 3.75 10.91 -32.53
N ILE A 175 3.22 10.25 -33.57
CA ILE A 175 2.34 9.08 -33.38
C ILE A 175 3.08 7.92 -32.69
N PRO A 176 4.27 7.49 -33.14
CA PRO A 176 5.01 6.42 -32.46
C PRO A 176 5.34 6.80 -31.02
N THR A 177 5.75 8.05 -30.79
CA THR A 177 6.11 8.56 -29.46
C THR A 177 4.92 8.57 -28.50
N LEU A 178 3.76 9.06 -28.96
CA LEU A 178 2.54 9.13 -28.15
C LEU A 178 2.01 7.73 -27.82
N LEU A 179 2.15 6.80 -28.75
CA LEU A 179 1.70 5.42 -28.59
C LEU A 179 2.60 4.66 -27.61
N VAL A 180 3.92 4.81 -27.72
CA VAL A 180 4.89 4.30 -26.73
C VAL A 180 4.60 4.90 -25.35
N ALA A 181 4.33 6.20 -25.26
CA ALA A 181 3.96 6.86 -24.01
C ALA A 181 2.65 6.31 -23.42
N GLY A 182 1.63 6.08 -24.24
CA GLY A 182 0.36 5.47 -23.83
C GLY A 182 0.54 4.05 -23.30
N LEU A 183 1.33 3.22 -23.98
CA LEU A 183 1.70 1.89 -23.49
C LEU A 183 2.52 1.97 -22.20
N GLY A 184 3.36 3.00 -22.05
CA GLY A 184 4.11 3.29 -20.83
C GLY A 184 3.22 3.51 -19.61
N ILE A 185 2.08 4.18 -19.77
CA ILE A 185 1.10 4.40 -18.68
C ILE A 185 0.45 3.08 -18.23
N LEU A 186 0.34 2.09 -19.11
CA LEU A 186 -0.24 0.79 -18.78
C LEU A 186 0.70 -0.09 -17.92
N ILE A 187 2.02 0.09 -18.06
CA ILE A 187 3.03 -0.69 -17.33
C ILE A 187 2.90 -0.59 -15.81
N PRO A 188 2.85 0.60 -15.17
CA PRO A 188 2.76 0.70 -13.72
C PRO A 188 1.49 0.02 -13.17
N VAL A 189 0.39 0.01 -13.93
CA VAL A 189 -0.84 -0.71 -13.55
C VAL A 189 -0.60 -2.22 -13.53
N ILE A 190 0.05 -2.76 -14.56
CA ILE A 190 0.36 -4.20 -14.63
C ILE A 190 1.36 -4.60 -13.54
N LEU A 191 2.42 -3.80 -13.35
CA LEU A 191 3.41 -3.98 -12.28
C LEU A 191 2.75 -3.92 -10.90
N PHE A 192 1.75 -3.06 -10.70
CA PHE A 192 1.00 -2.98 -9.46
C PHE A 192 0.20 -4.27 -9.19
N VAL A 193 -0.48 -4.81 -10.20
CA VAL A 193 -1.24 -6.07 -10.07
C VAL A 193 -0.30 -7.25 -9.75
N ILE A 194 0.85 -7.34 -10.42
CA ILE A 194 1.86 -8.37 -10.16
C ILE A 194 2.47 -8.18 -8.76
N GLY A 195 2.82 -6.94 -8.42
CA GLY A 195 3.40 -6.56 -7.13
C GLY A 195 2.49 -6.90 -5.96
N ARG A 196 1.19 -6.60 -6.07
CA ARG A 196 0.19 -6.88 -5.02
C ARG A 196 0.07 -8.37 -4.70
N LYS A 197 0.22 -9.23 -5.71
CA LYS A 197 0.07 -10.68 -5.57
C LYS A 197 1.39 -11.38 -5.21
N GLY A 198 2.50 -10.82 -5.66
CA GLY A 198 3.82 -11.42 -5.56
C GLY A 198 4.65 -10.96 -4.36
N GLN A 199 4.61 -9.66 -4.02
CA GLN A 199 5.57 -9.10 -3.08
C GLN A 199 5.14 -9.23 -1.64
N THR A 200 6.12 -9.48 -0.79
CA THR A 200 5.96 -9.59 0.66
C THR A 200 6.36 -8.31 1.40
N GLU A 201 6.25 -7.17 0.72
CA GLU A 201 6.45 -5.87 1.36
C GLU A 201 5.34 -5.64 2.39
N MET A 202 5.74 -5.37 3.63
CA MET A 202 4.83 -5.18 4.76
C MET A 202 4.16 -3.79 4.74
N THR A 203 4.61 -2.90 3.85
CA THR A 203 4.12 -1.53 3.71
C THR A 203 3.63 -1.22 2.30
N PHE A 204 2.54 -0.46 2.21
CA PHE A 204 2.00 0.01 0.94
C PHE A 204 2.96 1.03 0.28
N SER A 205 3.61 1.89 1.06
CA SER A 205 4.66 2.80 0.58
C SER A 205 5.85 2.06 -0.03
N GLY A 206 6.29 0.96 0.59
CA GLY A 206 7.39 0.14 0.07
C GLY A 206 7.05 -0.48 -1.28
N LEU A 207 5.82 -0.97 -1.43
CA LEU A 207 5.30 -1.50 -2.70
C LEU A 207 5.34 -0.44 -3.80
N HIS A 208 4.83 0.77 -3.53
CA HIS A 208 4.81 1.87 -4.51
C HIS A 208 6.21 2.25 -4.97
N ASN A 209 7.14 2.40 -4.01
CA ASN A 209 8.51 2.73 -4.33
C ASN A 209 9.18 1.63 -5.17
N GLY A 210 8.95 0.35 -4.85
CA GLY A 210 9.46 -0.78 -5.62
C GLY A 210 8.93 -0.78 -7.06
N ILE A 211 7.64 -0.51 -7.25
CA ILE A 211 7.02 -0.40 -8.59
C ILE A 211 7.63 0.78 -9.35
N LEU A 212 7.76 1.95 -8.71
CA LEU A 212 8.30 3.16 -9.34
C LEU A 212 9.74 2.96 -9.81
N ILE A 213 10.59 2.32 -8.99
CA ILE A 213 11.98 2.01 -9.36
C ILE A 213 12.03 1.05 -10.55
N ARG A 214 11.17 0.04 -10.59
CA ARG A 214 11.11 -0.92 -11.72
C ARG A 214 10.62 -0.25 -12.99
N TYR A 215 9.58 0.58 -12.88
CA TYR A 215 9.07 1.37 -13.98
C TYR A 215 10.13 2.34 -14.53
N TYR A 216 10.87 3.02 -13.65
CA TYR A 216 11.97 3.89 -14.03
C TYR A 216 13.07 3.15 -14.80
N LYS A 217 13.47 1.96 -14.32
CA LYS A 217 14.44 1.11 -15.03
C LYS A 217 13.96 0.73 -16.42
N TRP A 218 12.69 0.38 -16.55
CA TRP A 218 12.10 0.10 -17.85
C TRP A 218 12.09 1.33 -18.76
N LEU A 219 11.67 2.47 -18.24
CA LEU A 219 11.58 3.71 -19.00
C LEU A 219 12.95 4.10 -19.57
N ILE A 220 14.02 4.01 -18.77
CA ILE A 220 15.38 4.22 -19.26
C ILE A 220 15.72 3.23 -20.36
N LEU A 221 15.48 1.93 -20.15
CA LEU A 221 15.81 0.91 -21.14
C LEU A 221 15.04 1.12 -22.46
N ASN A 222 13.76 1.47 -22.37
CA ASN A 222 12.93 1.77 -23.53
C ASN A 222 13.45 2.99 -24.29
N ILE A 223 13.72 4.10 -23.59
CA ILE A 223 14.27 5.31 -24.21
C ILE A 223 15.64 5.03 -24.85
N VAL A 224 16.54 4.35 -24.14
CA VAL A 224 17.86 4.02 -24.69
C VAL A 224 17.72 3.14 -25.94
N ILE A 225 16.86 2.13 -25.93
CA ILE A 225 16.67 1.27 -27.11
C ILE A 225 16.08 2.05 -28.28
N PHE A 226 15.07 2.89 -28.06
CA PHE A 226 14.40 3.61 -29.16
C PHE A 226 15.15 4.82 -29.70
N PHE A 227 15.95 5.50 -28.88
CA PHE A 227 16.69 6.70 -29.30
C PHE A 227 18.16 6.41 -29.65
N CYS A 228 18.75 5.32 -29.17
CA CYS A 228 20.16 4.98 -29.42
C CYS A 228 20.35 3.91 -30.51
N MET A 229 19.35 3.08 -30.82
CA MET A 229 19.36 2.20 -32.00
C MET A 229 18.62 2.85 -33.16
#